data_AF-A0A963P7L5-F1
#
_entry.id   AF-A0A963P7L5-F1
#
_cell.length_a   1.000
_cell.length_b   1.000
_cell.length_c   1.000
_cell.angle_alpha   90.00
_cell.angle_beta   90.00
_cell.angle_gamma   90.00
#
_symmetry.space_group_name_H-M   'P 1'
#
loop_
_entity.id
_entity.type
_entity.pdbx_description
1 polymer ?
#
loop_
_entity_poly.entity_id
_entity_poly.type
_entity_poly.pdbx_seq_one_letter_code
_entity_poly.pdbx_strand_id
1 'polypeptide(L)'
;MKTNDNAWANGYADFVLRFRWFIIVFLLAATIAGALFIPQLDIRNDPDTLLPPSNRYVATNLYAEHNFGMGNLMVFSLRVKEGDIWQPWFINKIQEIHNKLEALPHSRPANFIDIAAQKIKYMGTDENGLVFKRLIPTEGISDDPEKAKEQLAFLREGVKTNPVMAPMLVSMWDP
;
A
#
# COMPACT_ATOMS: atom_id res chain seq x y z
N MET A 1 38.79 -47.29 27.39
CA MET A 1 37.36 -46.94 27.50
C MET A 1 36.58 -48.12 26.95
N LYS A 2 36.01 -48.97 27.83
CA LYS A 2 35.24 -50.14 27.40
C LYS A 2 33.93 -49.61 26.81
N THR A 3 33.82 -49.58 25.50
CA THR A 3 32.55 -49.37 24.81
C THR A 3 31.63 -50.51 25.24
N ASN A 4 30.48 -50.21 25.83
CA ASN A 4 29.43 -51.20 26.03
C ASN A 4 29.11 -51.77 24.65
N ASP A 5 29.50 -53.03 24.41
CA ASP A 5 29.25 -53.73 23.15
C ASP A 5 27.74 -53.94 23.01
N ASN A 6 27.09 -52.97 22.37
CA ASN A 6 25.71 -53.09 21.99
C ASN A 6 25.66 -53.93 20.72
N ALA A 7 25.38 -55.22 20.87
CA ALA A 7 25.29 -56.18 19.77
C ALA A 7 24.34 -55.72 18.65
N TRP A 8 23.31 -54.94 18.99
CA TRP A 8 22.37 -54.37 18.02
C TRP A 8 23.00 -53.24 17.21
N ALA A 9 23.80 -52.38 17.84
CA ALA A 9 24.49 -51.29 17.15
C ALA A 9 25.58 -51.84 16.21
N ASN A 10 26.33 -52.85 16.67
CA ASN A 10 27.36 -53.51 15.86
C ASN A 10 26.71 -54.25 14.67
N GLY A 11 25.61 -54.98 14.89
CA GLY A 11 24.87 -55.64 13.82
C GLY A 11 24.28 -54.66 12.78
N TYR A 12 23.79 -53.49 13.23
CA TYR A 12 23.34 -52.43 12.33
C TYR A 12 24.50 -51.82 11.53
N ALA A 13 25.63 -51.55 12.18
CA ALA A 13 26.82 -51.00 11.51
C ALA A 13 27.35 -51.95 10.43
N ASP A 14 27.42 -53.25 10.73
CA ASP A 14 27.85 -54.27 9.76
C ASP A 14 26.88 -54.36 8.56
N PHE A 15 25.57 -54.28 8.81
CA PHE A 15 24.56 -54.22 7.75
C PHE A 15 24.76 -52.99 6.85
N VAL A 16 24.93 -51.80 7.44
CA VAL A 16 25.14 -50.55 6.70
C VAL A 16 26.42 -50.60 5.88
N LEU A 17 27.52 -51.12 6.46
CA LEU A 17 28.82 -51.23 5.77
C LEU A 17 28.80 -52.26 4.65
N ARG A 18 28.04 -53.36 4.81
CA ARG A 18 27.86 -54.41 3.80
C ARG A 18 27.06 -53.91 2.59
N PHE A 19 26.01 -53.12 2.81
CA PHE A 19 25.13 -52.61 1.75
C PHE A 19 25.35 -51.12 1.42
N ARG A 20 26.52 -50.57 1.76
CA ARG A 20 26.81 -49.12 1.73
C ARG A 20 26.41 -48.43 0.42
N TRP A 21 26.68 -49.06 -0.72
CA TRP A 21 26.36 -48.49 -2.03
C TRP A 21 24.86 -48.45 -2.30
N PHE A 22 24.12 -49.49 -1.94
CA PHE A 22 22.66 -49.50 -2.04
C PHE A 22 22.04 -48.43 -1.15
N ILE A 23 22.54 -48.29 0.08
CA ILE A 23 22.04 -47.29 1.03
C ILE A 23 22.35 -45.88 0.55
N ILE A 24 23.56 -45.61 0.07
CA ILE A 24 23.95 -44.29 -0.47
C ILE A 24 23.08 -43.94 -1.69
N VAL A 25 22.93 -44.86 -2.65
CA VAL A 25 22.10 -44.63 -3.84
C VAL A 25 20.64 -44.42 -3.45
N PHE A 26 20.13 -45.21 -2.51
CA PHE A 26 18.76 -45.07 -2.02
C PHE A 26 18.54 -43.71 -1.32
N LEU A 27 19.44 -43.30 -0.44
CA LEU A 27 19.36 -42.00 0.23
C LEU A 27 19.44 -40.85 -0.79
N LEU A 28 20.35 -40.95 -1.75
CA LEU A 28 20.50 -39.94 -2.81
C LEU A 28 19.25 -39.89 -3.69
N ALA A 29 18.69 -41.03 -4.08
CA ALA A 29 17.44 -41.11 -4.82
C ALA A 29 16.27 -40.52 -4.02
N ALA A 30 16.17 -40.80 -2.71
CA ALA A 30 15.16 -40.22 -1.83
C ALA A 30 15.34 -38.69 -1.68
N THR A 31 16.58 -38.21 -1.57
CA THR A 31 16.88 -36.77 -1.55
C THR A 31 16.49 -36.09 -2.86
N ILE A 32 16.85 -36.67 -4.01
CA ILE A 32 16.45 -36.14 -5.33
C ILE A 32 14.93 -36.15 -5.45
N ALA A 33 14.27 -37.25 -5.10
CA ALA A 33 12.82 -37.36 -5.12
C ALA A 33 12.17 -36.24 -4.28
N GLY A 34 12.69 -35.96 -3.08
CA GLY A 34 12.25 -34.83 -2.26
C GLY A 34 12.51 -33.47 -2.92
N ALA A 35 13.67 -33.30 -3.55
CA ALA A 35 14.04 -32.06 -4.24
C ALA A 35 13.14 -31.75 -5.45
N LEU A 36 12.60 -32.77 -6.12
CA LEU A 36 11.63 -32.59 -7.21
C LEU A 36 10.33 -31.92 -6.76
N PHE A 37 10.02 -31.93 -5.45
CA PHE A 37 8.87 -31.24 -4.88
C PHE A 37 9.15 -29.80 -4.42
N ILE A 38 10.42 -29.34 -4.45
CA ILE A 38 10.77 -27.95 -4.10
C ILE A 38 9.99 -26.92 -4.92
N PRO A 39 9.81 -27.08 -6.26
CA PRO A 39 9.02 -26.14 -7.04
C PRO A 39 7.53 -26.08 -6.68
N GLN A 40 7.02 -27.06 -5.93
CA GLN A 40 5.63 -27.13 -5.48
C GLN A 40 5.44 -26.53 -4.08
N LEU A 41 6.50 -26.04 -3.44
CA LEU A 41 6.41 -25.38 -2.15
C LEU A 41 5.68 -24.04 -2.28
N ASP A 42 4.50 -23.96 -1.67
CA ASP A 42 3.74 -22.72 -1.50
C ASP A 42 4.35 -21.91 -0.35
N ILE A 43 5.22 -20.95 -0.67
CA ILE A 43 5.79 -20.01 0.31
C ILE A 43 4.84 -18.83 0.46
N ARG A 44 4.06 -18.84 1.53
CA ARG A 44 3.14 -17.76 1.88
C ARG A 44 3.86 -16.69 2.71
N ASN A 45 4.09 -15.52 2.11
CA ASN A 45 4.69 -14.35 2.78
C ASN A 45 3.67 -13.25 3.10
N ASP A 46 2.39 -13.49 2.82
CA ASP A 46 1.32 -12.56 3.12
C ASP A 46 0.75 -12.88 4.51
N PRO A 47 0.87 -11.98 5.51
CA PRO A 47 0.38 -12.21 6.86
C PRO A 47 -1.13 -12.48 6.90
N ASP A 48 -1.91 -11.96 5.95
CA ASP A 48 -3.35 -12.18 5.91
C ASP A 48 -3.70 -13.63 5.59
N THR A 49 -2.81 -14.33 4.86
CA THR A 49 -2.96 -15.76 4.55
C THR A 49 -2.58 -16.70 5.70
N LEU A 50 -2.00 -16.16 6.78
CA LEU A 50 -1.74 -16.89 8.02
C LEU A 50 -2.99 -17.01 8.89
N LEU A 51 -3.99 -16.16 8.65
CA LEU A 51 -5.23 -16.13 9.43
C LEU A 51 -6.27 -17.08 8.82
N PRO A 52 -7.07 -17.78 9.65
CA PRO A 52 -8.09 -18.71 9.16
C PRO A 52 -9.20 -17.95 8.42
N PRO A 53 -9.47 -18.24 7.13
CA PRO A 53 -10.49 -17.54 6.34
C PRO A 53 -11.92 -17.72 6.87
N SER A 54 -12.15 -18.77 7.66
CA SER A 54 -13.44 -19.04 8.32
C SER A 54 -13.77 -18.04 9.44
N ASN A 55 -12.80 -17.25 9.90
CA ASN A 55 -13.05 -16.22 10.89
C ASN A 55 -13.89 -15.08 10.29
N ARG A 56 -14.99 -14.71 10.97
CA ARG A 56 -15.89 -13.64 10.55
C ARG A 56 -15.18 -12.33 10.21
N TYR A 57 -14.17 -11.93 10.98
CA TYR A 57 -13.44 -10.68 10.74
C TYR A 57 -12.58 -10.76 9.46
N VAL A 58 -11.90 -11.88 9.26
CA VAL A 58 -11.07 -12.13 8.06
C VAL A 58 -11.97 -12.16 6.81
N ALA A 59 -13.08 -12.89 6.85
CA ALA A 59 -14.03 -12.96 5.74
C ALA A 59 -14.67 -11.59 5.42
N THR A 60 -15.00 -10.80 6.45
CA THR A 60 -15.55 -9.45 6.25
C THR A 60 -14.52 -8.51 5.64
N ASN A 61 -13.26 -8.59 6.10
CA ASN A 61 -12.17 -7.79 5.54
C ASN A 61 -11.89 -8.15 4.07
N LEU A 62 -11.79 -9.45 3.75
CA LEU A 62 -11.61 -9.93 2.37
C LEU A 62 -12.75 -9.50 1.44
N TYR A 63 -14.00 -9.56 1.92
CA TYR A 63 -15.14 -9.07 1.16
C TYR A 63 -15.04 -7.55 0.92
N ALA A 64 -14.67 -6.78 1.95
CA ALA A 64 -14.52 -5.33 1.82
C ALA A 64 -13.36 -4.95 0.88
N GLU A 65 -12.25 -5.67 0.95
CA GLU A 65 -11.10 -5.49 0.05
C GLU A 65 -11.46 -5.80 -1.40
N HIS A 66 -12.08 -6.96 -1.67
CA HIS A 66 -12.45 -7.36 -3.02
C HIS A 66 -13.44 -6.38 -3.68
N ASN A 67 -14.42 -5.89 -2.93
CA ASN A 67 -15.49 -5.05 -3.49
C ASN A 67 -15.16 -3.55 -3.47
N PHE A 68 -14.48 -3.07 -2.43
CA PHE A 68 -14.23 -1.63 -2.22
C PHE A 68 -12.75 -1.23 -2.31
N GLY A 69 -11.82 -2.19 -2.36
CA GLY A 69 -10.38 -1.92 -2.44
C GLY A 69 -9.77 -1.40 -1.14
N MET A 70 -10.41 -1.66 0.01
CA MET A 70 -10.00 -1.12 1.32
C MET A 70 -8.83 -1.85 2.00
N GLY A 71 -8.32 -2.95 1.44
CA GLY A 71 -7.28 -3.75 2.11
C GLY A 71 -5.94 -3.04 2.24
N ASN A 72 -5.59 -2.18 1.27
CA ASN A 72 -4.28 -1.54 1.18
C ASN A 72 -4.40 -0.04 0.87
N LEU A 73 -3.87 0.78 1.78
CA LEU A 73 -3.82 2.24 1.63
C LEU A 73 -2.41 2.68 1.25
N MET A 74 -2.27 3.38 0.12
CA MET A 74 -1.03 4.05 -0.27
C MET A 74 -1.16 5.55 0.02
N VAL A 75 -0.24 6.08 0.82
CA VAL A 75 -0.23 7.50 1.20
C VAL A 75 1.02 8.16 0.64
N PHE A 76 0.83 9.23 -0.13
CA PHE A 76 1.92 10.09 -0.59
C PHE A 76 1.98 11.35 0.28
N SER A 77 3.11 11.61 0.92
CA SER A 77 3.34 12.85 1.65
C SER A 77 4.31 13.74 0.89
N LEU A 78 3.86 14.94 0.53
CA LEU A 78 4.66 15.93 -0.20
C LEU A 78 5.01 17.10 0.75
N ARG A 79 6.26 17.57 0.69
CA ARG A 79 6.76 18.68 1.49
C ARG A 79 7.50 19.67 0.59
N VAL A 80 7.22 20.96 0.79
CA VAL A 80 8.03 22.04 0.23
C VAL A 80 9.24 22.27 1.14
N LYS A 81 10.45 22.34 0.56
CA LYS A 81 11.70 22.52 1.33
C LYS A 81 11.82 23.91 1.94
N GLU A 82 11.42 24.94 1.21
CA GLU A 82 11.55 26.34 1.57
C GLU A 82 10.24 27.08 1.25
N GLY A 83 9.71 27.83 2.22
CA GLY A 83 8.42 28.52 2.10
C GLY A 83 7.24 27.66 2.57
N ASP A 84 6.06 27.97 2.03
CA ASP A 84 4.81 27.28 2.34
C ASP A 84 4.31 26.41 1.18
N ILE A 85 3.21 25.68 1.43
CA ILE A 85 2.54 24.87 0.41
C ILE A 85 1.63 25.70 -0.51
N TRP A 86 1.44 26.99 -0.22
CA TRP A 86 0.50 27.88 -0.93
C TRP A 86 1.19 28.57 -2.10
N GLN A 87 1.85 27.78 -2.92
CA GLN A 87 2.60 28.24 -4.09
C GLN A 87 1.94 27.72 -5.37
N PRO A 88 1.74 28.55 -6.41
CA PRO A 88 1.05 28.12 -7.64
C PRO A 88 1.70 26.87 -8.27
N TRP A 89 3.04 26.87 -8.35
CA TRP A 89 3.80 25.77 -8.91
C TRP A 89 3.60 24.46 -8.14
N PHE A 90 3.44 24.52 -6.81
CA PHE A 90 3.33 23.34 -5.96
C PHE A 90 1.92 22.73 -6.07
N ILE A 91 0.89 23.57 -6.01
CA ILE A 91 -0.49 23.13 -6.18
C ILE A 91 -0.71 22.54 -7.58
N ASN A 92 -0.18 23.18 -8.62
CA ASN A 92 -0.23 22.65 -9.98
C ASN A 92 0.54 21.33 -10.11
N LYS A 93 1.65 21.16 -9.40
CA LYS A 93 2.38 19.88 -9.35
C LYS A 93 1.55 18.78 -8.71
N ILE A 94 0.82 19.07 -7.64
CA ILE A 94 -0.07 18.10 -6.99
C ILE A 94 -1.18 17.67 -7.95
N GLN A 95 -1.81 18.63 -8.64
CA GLN A 95 -2.82 18.32 -9.64
C GLN A 95 -2.27 17.49 -10.80
N GLU A 96 -1.05 17.77 -11.26
CA GLU A 96 -0.37 16.97 -12.28
C GLU A 96 -0.14 15.52 -11.81
N ILE A 97 0.33 15.35 -10.57
CA ILE A 97 0.53 14.01 -9.97
C ILE A 97 -0.81 13.27 -9.89
N HIS A 98 -1.86 13.92 -9.38
CA HIS A 98 -3.20 13.36 -9.31
C HIS A 98 -3.69 12.88 -10.69
N ASN A 99 -3.64 13.74 -11.69
CA ASN A 99 -4.07 13.41 -13.06
C ASN A 99 -3.27 12.24 -13.65
N LYS A 100 -1.96 12.17 -13.39
CA LYS A 100 -1.11 11.06 -13.84
C LYS A 100 -1.46 9.75 -13.16
N LEU A 101 -1.76 9.77 -11.86
CA LEU A 101 -2.17 8.59 -11.11
C LEU A 101 -3.55 8.09 -11.54
N GLU A 102 -4.50 9.00 -11.78
CA GLU A 102 -5.81 8.66 -12.34
C GLU A 102 -5.69 8.09 -13.77
N ALA A 103 -4.73 8.55 -14.57
CA ALA A 103 -4.52 8.05 -15.93
C ALA A 103 -3.87 6.65 -16.01
N LEU A 104 -3.41 6.08 -14.89
CA LEU A 104 -2.77 4.76 -14.89
C LEU A 104 -3.75 3.65 -15.31
N PRO A 105 -3.27 2.61 -16.02
CA PRO A 105 -4.10 1.47 -16.37
C PRO A 105 -4.57 0.76 -15.09
N HIS A 106 -5.86 0.44 -15.02
CA HIS A 106 -6.54 -0.17 -13.86
C HIS A 106 -6.69 0.73 -12.63
N SER A 107 -6.42 2.02 -12.74
CA SER A 107 -6.76 2.97 -11.68
C SER A 107 -8.29 3.05 -11.51
N ARG A 108 -8.75 3.42 -10.31
CA ARG A 108 -10.16 3.74 -10.03
C ARG A 108 -10.22 5.19 -9.53
N PRO A 109 -10.64 6.16 -10.36
CA PRO A 109 -10.71 7.58 -9.97
C PRO A 109 -11.45 7.83 -8.64
N ALA A 110 -12.49 7.04 -8.37
CA ALA A 110 -13.25 7.11 -7.12
C ALA A 110 -12.40 6.91 -5.84
N ASN A 111 -11.27 6.21 -5.94
CA ASN A 111 -10.44 5.84 -4.79
C ASN A 111 -9.38 6.89 -4.44
N PHE A 112 -9.07 7.84 -5.33
CA PHE A 112 -8.07 8.87 -5.05
C PHE A 112 -8.63 9.96 -4.15
N ILE A 113 -7.99 10.23 -3.01
CA ILE A 113 -8.39 11.30 -2.09
C ILE A 113 -7.19 12.23 -1.90
N ASP A 114 -7.25 13.42 -2.51
CA ASP A 114 -6.26 14.48 -2.39
C ASP A 114 -6.91 15.84 -2.74
N ILE A 115 -6.16 16.95 -2.60
CA ILE A 115 -6.66 18.32 -2.82
C ILE A 115 -7.12 18.60 -4.26
N ALA A 116 -6.65 17.83 -5.24
CA ALA A 116 -7.00 17.97 -6.65
C ALA A 116 -8.19 17.09 -7.06
N ALA A 117 -8.53 16.08 -6.25
CA ALA A 117 -9.66 15.18 -6.51
C ALA A 117 -10.99 15.93 -6.62
N GLN A 118 -11.81 15.60 -7.63
CA GLN A 118 -13.06 16.31 -7.94
C GLN A 118 -14.10 16.29 -6.81
N LYS A 119 -14.04 15.28 -5.94
CA LYS A 119 -14.92 15.14 -4.78
C LYS A 119 -14.61 16.11 -3.65
N ILE A 120 -13.40 16.68 -3.64
CA ILE A 120 -13.01 17.68 -2.66
C ILE A 120 -13.49 19.04 -3.14
N LYS A 121 -14.53 19.53 -2.47
CA LYS A 121 -15.18 20.81 -2.77
C LYS A 121 -15.24 21.67 -1.52
N TYR A 122 -15.16 22.97 -1.74
CA TYR A 122 -15.61 23.95 -0.77
C TYR A 122 -17.13 23.90 -0.69
N MET A 123 -17.65 23.91 0.54
CA MET A 123 -19.07 23.99 0.84
C MET A 123 -19.27 25.18 1.76
N GLY A 124 -20.01 26.18 1.28
CA GLY A 124 -20.33 27.38 2.06
C GLY A 124 -21.74 27.86 1.77
N THR A 125 -22.13 28.94 2.42
CA THR A 125 -23.40 29.63 2.22
C THR A 125 -23.13 31.05 1.73
N ASP A 126 -23.81 31.49 0.67
CA ASP A 126 -23.87 32.88 0.24
C ASP A 126 -25.29 33.44 0.37
N GLU A 127 -25.49 34.70 -0.03
CA GLU A 127 -26.80 35.37 0.00
C GLU A 127 -27.87 34.66 -0.85
N ASN A 128 -27.45 33.80 -1.79
CA ASN A 128 -28.30 33.07 -2.72
C ASN A 128 -28.44 31.58 -2.40
N GLY A 129 -27.79 31.08 -1.34
CA GLY A 129 -27.92 29.71 -0.84
C GLY A 129 -26.60 28.96 -0.67
N LEU A 130 -26.63 27.64 -0.90
CA LEU A 130 -25.46 26.77 -0.75
C LEU A 130 -24.56 26.84 -1.99
N VAL A 131 -23.29 27.14 -1.78
CA VAL A 131 -22.28 27.25 -2.83
C VAL A 131 -21.33 26.05 -2.78
N PHE A 132 -21.22 25.35 -3.90
CA PHE A 132 -20.28 24.25 -4.10
C PHE A 132 -19.25 24.64 -5.15
N LYS A 133 -18.00 24.84 -4.73
CA LYS A 133 -16.89 25.21 -5.63
C LYS A 133 -15.74 24.21 -5.50
N ARG A 134 -15.07 23.91 -6.61
CA ARG A 134 -13.84 23.11 -6.58
C ARG A 134 -12.75 23.92 -5.88
N LEU A 135 -11.92 23.25 -5.08
CA LEU A 135 -10.79 23.91 -4.41
C LEU A 135 -9.69 24.33 -5.40
N ILE A 136 -9.44 23.48 -6.41
CA ILE A 136 -8.50 23.77 -7.50
C ILE A 136 -9.31 23.83 -8.82
N PRO A 137 -9.12 24.88 -9.65
CA PRO A 137 -9.70 24.96 -10.98
C PRO A 137 -9.28 23.80 -11.88
N THR A 138 -10.05 23.50 -12.93
CA THR A 138 -9.74 22.42 -13.88
C THR A 138 -8.42 22.62 -14.61
N GLU A 139 -8.13 23.88 -14.94
CA GLU A 139 -6.91 24.36 -15.59
C GLU A 139 -5.73 24.53 -14.62
N GLY A 140 -5.96 24.39 -13.31
CA GLY A 140 -4.99 24.66 -12.25
C GLY A 140 -4.98 26.13 -11.80
N ILE A 141 -4.02 26.44 -10.93
CA ILE A 141 -3.77 27.80 -10.48
C ILE A 141 -3.18 28.60 -11.64
N SER A 142 -3.73 29.79 -11.87
CA SER A 142 -3.36 30.68 -12.97
C SER A 142 -1.90 31.16 -12.87
N ASP A 143 -1.28 31.45 -14.01
CA ASP A 143 0.03 32.10 -14.08
C ASP A 143 -0.06 33.62 -13.83
N ASP A 144 -1.26 34.21 -13.90
CA ASP A 144 -1.50 35.62 -13.60
C ASP A 144 -1.39 35.86 -12.07
N PRO A 145 -0.44 36.69 -11.59
CA PRO A 145 -0.15 36.83 -10.17
C PRO A 145 -1.35 37.25 -9.32
N GLU A 146 -2.24 38.10 -9.83
CA GLU A 146 -3.38 38.59 -9.06
C GLU A 146 -4.46 37.50 -8.91
N LYS A 147 -4.77 36.79 -10.00
CA LYS A 147 -5.69 35.65 -9.96
C LYS A 147 -5.13 34.49 -9.15
N ALA A 148 -3.84 34.23 -9.25
CA ALA A 148 -3.17 33.17 -8.50
C ALA A 148 -3.30 33.41 -6.99
N LYS A 149 -3.10 34.66 -6.52
CA LYS A 149 -3.27 35.01 -5.11
C LYS A 149 -4.71 34.77 -4.64
N GLU A 150 -5.71 35.17 -5.41
CA GLU A 150 -7.12 34.96 -5.08
C GLU A 150 -7.45 33.46 -4.99
N GLN A 151 -7.03 32.68 -6.00
CA GLN A 151 -7.23 31.22 -6.04
C GLN A 151 -6.55 30.51 -4.88
N LEU A 152 -5.32 30.92 -4.51
CA LEU A 152 -4.58 30.35 -3.40
C LEU A 152 -5.18 30.73 -2.04
N ALA A 153 -5.67 31.96 -1.88
CA ALA A 153 -6.37 32.37 -0.67
C ALA A 153 -7.66 31.57 -0.47
N PHE A 154 -8.46 31.41 -1.54
CA PHE A 154 -9.65 30.57 -1.53
C PHE A 154 -9.32 29.10 -1.24
N LEU A 155 -8.27 28.55 -1.87
CA LEU A 155 -7.81 27.19 -1.61
C LEU A 155 -7.38 27.02 -0.15
N ARG A 156 -6.63 27.96 0.41
CA ARG A 156 -6.17 27.92 1.81
C ARG A 156 -7.35 27.91 2.78
N GLU A 157 -8.33 28.78 2.58
CA GLU A 157 -9.55 28.80 3.39
C GLU A 157 -10.37 27.52 3.22
N GLY A 158 -10.54 27.07 1.97
CA GLY A 158 -11.32 25.88 1.67
C GLY A 158 -10.68 24.59 2.17
N VAL A 159 -9.36 24.49 2.24
CA VAL A 159 -8.68 23.34 2.85
C VAL A 159 -8.81 23.37 4.38
N LYS A 160 -8.68 24.54 5.02
CA LYS A 160 -8.84 24.69 6.48
C LYS A 160 -10.24 24.34 6.97
N THR A 161 -11.26 24.68 6.19
CA THR A 161 -12.67 24.44 6.55
C THR A 161 -13.16 23.05 6.14
N ASN A 162 -12.41 22.34 5.29
CA ASN A 162 -12.82 21.02 4.81
C ASN A 162 -12.47 19.92 5.85
N PRO A 163 -13.47 19.16 6.34
CA PRO A 163 -13.28 18.17 7.41
C PRO A 163 -12.42 16.97 6.98
N VAL A 164 -12.30 16.70 5.69
CA VAL A 164 -11.49 15.60 5.14
C VAL A 164 -10.06 16.06 4.87
N MET A 165 -9.88 17.28 4.35
CA MET A 165 -8.55 17.76 3.93
C MET A 165 -7.73 18.37 5.06
N ALA A 166 -8.36 19.07 6.01
CA ALA A 166 -7.64 19.69 7.11
C ALA A 166 -6.81 18.67 7.93
N PRO A 167 -7.32 17.47 8.26
CA PRO A 167 -6.53 16.44 8.95
C PRO A 167 -5.40 15.82 8.10
N MET A 168 -5.47 15.90 6.76
CA MET A 168 -4.40 15.39 5.89
C MET A 168 -3.18 16.31 5.84
N LEU A 169 -3.29 17.53 6.35
CA LEU A 169 -2.16 18.45 6.50
C LEU A 169 -1.33 18.07 7.72
N VAL A 170 -0.26 17.31 7.50
CA VAL A 170 0.63 16.79 8.55
C VAL A 170 1.38 17.91 9.30
N SER A 171 1.62 19.04 8.64
CA SER A 171 2.19 20.24 9.28
C SER A 171 1.68 21.51 8.61
N MET A 172 0.70 22.18 9.21
CA MET A 172 0.49 23.61 8.98
C MET A 172 1.17 24.38 10.11
N TRP A 173 2.22 25.12 9.76
CA TRP A 173 2.71 26.19 10.62
C TRP A 173 1.94 27.45 10.21
N ASP A 174 0.95 27.85 11.01
CA ASP A 174 0.42 29.21 10.90
C ASP A 174 1.47 30.13 11.58
N PRO A 175 2.07 31.09 10.85
CA PRO A 175 2.92 32.11 11.45
C PRO A 175 2.14 33.06 12.36
#